data_AF-A0A0L1KIJ2-F1
#
_entry.id   AF-A0A0L1KIJ2-F1
#
_cell.length_a   1.000
_cell.length_b   1.000
_cell.length_c   1.000
_cell.angle_alpha   90.00
_cell.angle_beta   90.00
_cell.angle_gamma   90.00
#
_symmetry.space_group_name_H-M   'P 1'
#
loop_
_entity.id
_entity.type
_entity.pdbx_description
1 polymer ?
#
loop_
_entity_poly.entity_id
_entity_poly.type
_entity_poly.pdbx_seq_one_letter_code
_entity_poly.pdbx_strand_id
1 'polypeptide(L)'
;MSGKPRKSGKSMFAAKRAKIFPIPSNPTVGANLIRMIHSTDPLKQKAQHKYIATGQEAARQSNVPPRLDNRFSKRTIEKASDPEFVAFAEFLEGRRFGDILSARKYQHFYDLCSNQDDVIVWLCMSAMSVLNPGDLRSRVLYQHLKALLKAVANREMHPRTAFYFYENVVRGPAFRELAQTQLNHGQPSRLLGICAGAHLLKETNLCSRPMQGYFELYKRISERSEFFTPWGFPPLYQFEERLQLLNRLRPFNRAARQKSEQKKKTKLVSAKFKKYYGGTIMWLPPLWRQARTWMGPFYRFFKSVVPD
;
A
#
# COMPACT_ATOMS: atom_id res chain seq x y z
N MET A 1 14.74 -58.72 -61.33
CA MET A 1 14.12 -58.75 -59.98
C MET A 1 13.94 -57.33 -59.48
N SER A 2 12.70 -56.90 -59.27
CA SER A 2 12.29 -55.55 -58.91
C SER A 2 12.42 -55.28 -57.41
N GLY A 3 13.38 -54.45 -57.01
CA GLY A 3 13.44 -53.89 -55.65
C GLY A 3 12.66 -52.58 -55.59
N LYS A 4 11.44 -52.61 -55.05
CA LYS A 4 10.66 -51.38 -54.76
C LYS A 4 11.38 -50.55 -53.70
N PRO A 5 11.57 -49.24 -53.86
CA PRO A 5 11.93 -48.39 -52.74
C PRO A 5 10.74 -48.32 -51.77
N ARG A 6 10.97 -48.68 -50.50
CA ARG A 6 10.03 -48.47 -49.41
C ARG A 6 9.68 -46.99 -49.36
N LYS A 7 8.41 -46.65 -49.61
CA LYS A 7 7.81 -45.37 -49.25
C LYS A 7 8.00 -45.20 -47.74
N SER A 8 8.96 -44.39 -47.30
CA SER A 8 9.01 -43.92 -45.93
C SER A 8 7.70 -43.17 -45.67
N GLY A 9 6.89 -43.72 -44.77
CA GLY A 9 5.56 -43.22 -44.47
C GLY A 9 5.58 -41.73 -44.22
N LYS A 10 4.80 -41.00 -45.04
CA LYS A 10 4.31 -39.68 -44.68
C LYS A 10 3.59 -39.84 -43.35
N SER A 11 4.23 -39.43 -42.26
CA SER A 11 3.61 -39.27 -40.96
C SER A 11 2.32 -38.45 -41.15
N MET A 12 1.17 -39.12 -41.04
CA MET A 12 -0.16 -38.54 -41.20
C MET A 12 -0.59 -37.79 -39.93
N PHE A 13 0.27 -36.91 -39.43
CA PHE A 13 -0.11 -35.84 -38.51
C PHE A 13 0.68 -34.58 -38.87
N ALA A 14 0.49 -34.08 -40.10
CA ALA A 14 0.77 -32.69 -40.41
C ALA A 14 -0.22 -31.83 -39.61
N ALA A 15 0.11 -31.54 -38.35
CA ALA A 15 -0.62 -30.55 -37.57
C ALA A 15 -0.71 -29.28 -38.43
N LYS A 16 -1.93 -28.86 -38.79
CA LYS A 16 -2.21 -27.63 -39.55
C LYS A 16 -1.81 -26.40 -38.71
N ARG A 17 -0.51 -26.26 -38.44
CA ARG A 17 0.05 -25.20 -37.60
C ARG A 17 -0.15 -23.89 -38.34
N ALA A 18 -0.92 -22.99 -37.72
CA ALA A 18 -1.11 -21.65 -38.24
C ALA A 18 0.26 -20.95 -38.32
N LYS A 19 0.56 -20.37 -39.49
CA LYS A 19 1.75 -19.53 -39.69
C LYS A 19 1.29 -18.08 -39.77
N ILE A 20 1.87 -17.23 -38.93
CA ILE A 20 1.59 -15.78 -38.89
C ILE A 20 2.85 -15.05 -39.34
N PHE A 21 2.72 -14.16 -40.31
CA PHE A 21 3.85 -13.40 -40.84
C PHE A 21 4.22 -12.22 -39.93
N PRO A 22 5.52 -11.87 -39.80
CA PRO A 22 5.94 -10.69 -39.06
C PRO A 22 5.47 -9.42 -39.77
N ILE A 23 5.04 -8.43 -38.98
CA ILE A 23 4.66 -7.11 -39.49
C ILE A 23 5.90 -6.20 -39.38
N PRO A 24 6.38 -5.58 -40.48
CA PRO A 24 7.51 -4.65 -40.43
C PRO A 24 7.08 -3.31 -39.79
N SER A 25 8.05 -2.59 -39.20
CA SER A 25 7.81 -1.23 -38.72
C SER A 25 7.48 -0.29 -39.86
N ASN A 26 6.50 0.59 -39.65
CA ASN A 26 6.07 1.60 -40.62
C ASN A 26 6.14 2.98 -39.92
N PRO A 27 6.41 4.09 -40.63
CA PRO A 27 6.30 5.45 -40.07
C PRO A 27 5.03 5.72 -39.24
N THR A 28 3.90 5.09 -39.55
CA THR A 28 2.64 5.23 -38.79
C THR A 28 2.52 4.29 -37.59
N VAL A 29 3.32 3.22 -37.53
CA VAL A 29 3.26 2.20 -36.47
C VAL A 29 4.67 1.88 -35.97
N GLY A 30 5.02 2.49 -34.84
CA GLY A 30 6.32 2.29 -34.21
C GLY A 30 6.57 0.83 -33.81
N ALA A 31 7.83 0.41 -33.83
CA ALA A 31 8.23 -0.98 -33.57
C ALA A 31 7.75 -1.51 -32.21
N ASN A 32 7.71 -0.66 -31.17
CA ASN A 32 7.20 -1.04 -29.84
C ASN A 32 5.71 -1.38 -29.88
N LEU A 33 4.90 -0.65 -30.64
CA LEU A 33 3.47 -0.90 -30.75
C LEU A 33 3.21 -2.26 -31.41
N ILE A 34 3.94 -2.58 -32.49
CA ILE A 34 3.84 -3.88 -33.18
C ILE A 34 4.16 -5.03 -32.22
N ARG A 35 5.25 -4.91 -31.45
CA ARG A 35 5.64 -5.93 -30.46
C ARG A 35 4.59 -6.12 -29.36
N MET A 36 3.86 -5.08 -28.99
CA MET A 36 2.83 -5.15 -27.95
C MET A 36 1.51 -5.77 -28.44
N ILE A 37 1.09 -5.44 -29.66
CA ILE A 37 -0.23 -5.84 -30.18
C ILE A 37 -0.19 -7.12 -31.03
N HIS A 38 0.96 -7.47 -31.59
CA HIS A 38 1.11 -8.58 -32.54
C HIS A 38 2.06 -9.67 -32.02
N SER A 39 1.61 -10.92 -32.09
CA SER A 39 2.42 -12.11 -31.82
C SER A 39 2.45 -12.98 -33.07
N THR A 40 3.65 -13.36 -33.52
CA THR A 40 3.84 -14.33 -34.60
C THR A 40 3.60 -15.78 -34.14
N ASP A 41 3.58 -16.01 -32.82
CA ASP A 41 3.22 -17.29 -32.22
C ASP A 41 1.69 -17.38 -32.02
N PRO A 42 1.00 -18.30 -32.73
CA PRO A 42 -0.46 -18.45 -32.67
C PRO A 42 -0.94 -19.02 -31.33
N LEU A 43 -0.08 -19.70 -30.56
CA LEU A 43 -0.45 -20.27 -29.27
C LEU A 43 -0.72 -19.19 -28.20
N LYS A 44 -0.23 -17.97 -28.44
CA LYS A 44 -0.43 -16.81 -27.56
C LYS A 44 -1.60 -15.92 -27.98
N GLN A 45 -2.28 -16.22 -29.09
CA GLN A 45 -3.44 -15.44 -29.52
C GLN A 45 -4.62 -15.60 -28.56
N LYS A 46 -5.43 -14.54 -28.42
CA LYS A 46 -6.56 -14.46 -27.47
C LYS A 46 -6.15 -14.55 -25.99
N ALA A 47 -4.88 -14.31 -25.66
CA ALA A 47 -4.46 -14.11 -24.29
C ALA A 47 -5.13 -12.87 -23.66
N GLN A 48 -5.06 -12.77 -22.33
CA GLN A 48 -5.61 -11.63 -21.59
C GLN A 48 -4.87 -10.33 -21.90
N HIS A 49 -5.54 -9.19 -21.67
CA HIS A 49 -4.95 -7.87 -21.82
C HIS A 49 -3.75 -7.67 -20.89
N LYS A 50 -2.68 -7.07 -21.42
CA LYS A 50 -1.53 -6.61 -20.64
C LYS A 50 -1.68 -5.12 -20.37
N TYR A 51 -1.47 -4.72 -19.12
CA TYR A 51 -1.47 -3.32 -18.70
C TYR A 51 -0.03 -2.83 -18.54
N ILE A 52 0.24 -1.62 -19.02
CA ILE A 52 1.54 -0.97 -18.92
C ILE A 52 1.30 0.40 -18.32
N ALA A 53 2.03 0.73 -17.26
CA ALA A 53 2.00 2.06 -16.67
C ALA A 53 3.00 2.98 -17.37
N THR A 54 2.61 4.24 -17.54
CA THR A 54 3.42 5.26 -18.21
C THR A 54 3.36 6.58 -17.43
N GLY A 55 4.39 7.42 -17.56
CA GLY A 55 4.42 8.75 -16.95
C GLY A 55 4.23 8.71 -15.44
N GLN A 56 3.23 9.46 -14.94
CA GLN A 56 2.94 9.57 -13.51
C GLN A 56 2.52 8.24 -12.87
N GLU A 57 1.77 7.39 -13.58
CA GLU A 57 1.38 6.07 -13.06
C GLU A 57 2.59 5.13 -12.98
N ALA A 58 3.57 5.25 -13.88
CA ALA A 58 4.81 4.49 -13.79
C ALA A 58 5.62 4.92 -12.57
N ALA A 59 5.72 6.24 -12.31
CA ALA A 59 6.37 6.76 -11.12
C ALA A 59 5.68 6.24 -9.84
N ARG A 60 4.35 6.30 -9.76
CA ARG A 60 3.55 5.78 -8.64
C ARG A 60 3.74 4.28 -8.42
N GLN A 61 3.76 3.47 -9.48
CA GLN A 61 3.93 2.02 -9.35
C GLN A 61 5.35 1.61 -9.00
N SER A 62 6.33 2.33 -9.52
CA SER A 62 7.75 2.01 -9.31
C SER A 62 8.23 2.33 -7.89
N ASN A 63 7.54 3.21 -7.15
CA ASN A 63 7.89 3.64 -5.80
C ASN A 63 9.36 4.05 -5.64
N VAL A 64 9.98 4.58 -6.71
CA VAL A 64 11.38 5.01 -6.68
C VAL A 64 11.47 6.32 -5.91
N PRO A 65 12.18 6.37 -4.77
CA PRO A 65 12.33 7.61 -4.02
C PRO A 65 13.17 8.62 -4.83
N PRO A 66 12.71 9.87 -4.98
CA PRO A 66 13.49 10.89 -5.67
C PRO A 66 14.77 11.19 -4.87
N ARG A 67 15.90 11.28 -5.57
CA ARG A 67 17.18 11.66 -4.95
C ARG A 67 17.31 13.18 -4.85
N LEU A 68 17.95 13.64 -3.80
CA LEU A 68 18.21 15.06 -3.53
C LEU A 68 19.42 15.55 -4.34
N ASP A 69 19.24 15.72 -5.65
CA ASP A 69 20.40 15.93 -6.53
C ASP A 69 20.76 17.42 -6.73
N ASN A 70 19.78 18.33 -6.84
CA ASN A 70 20.02 19.67 -7.40
C ASN A 70 19.40 20.85 -6.62
N ARG A 71 19.84 22.08 -6.94
CA ARG A 71 19.23 23.35 -6.48
C ARG A 71 17.73 23.42 -6.79
N PHE A 72 17.29 22.79 -7.88
CA PHE A 72 15.87 22.66 -8.22
C PHE A 72 15.11 21.82 -7.19
N SER A 73 15.64 20.66 -6.79
CA SER A 73 15.06 19.79 -5.77
C SER A 73 14.93 20.50 -4.42
N LYS A 74 15.95 21.29 -4.04
CA LYS A 74 15.90 22.13 -2.83
C LYS A 74 14.80 23.19 -2.90
N ARG A 75 14.71 23.92 -4.02
CA ARG A 75 13.65 24.91 -4.24
C ARG A 75 12.25 24.29 -4.22
N THR A 76 12.08 23.08 -4.76
CA THR A 76 10.78 22.39 -4.71
C THR A 76 10.40 21.96 -3.31
N ILE A 77 11.37 21.61 -2.46
CA ILE A 77 11.12 21.27 -1.05
C ILE A 77 10.79 22.52 -0.24
N GLU A 78 11.53 23.61 -0.43
CA GLU A 78 11.30 24.89 0.25
C GLU A 78 9.93 25.50 -0.09
N LYS A 79 9.45 25.25 -1.32
CA LYS A 79 8.13 25.69 -1.78
C LYS A 79 7.03 24.65 -1.60
N ALA A 80 7.33 23.49 -1.03
CA ALA A 80 6.34 22.45 -0.85
C ALA A 80 5.30 22.91 0.18
N SER A 81 4.04 23.03 -0.26
CA SER A 81 2.90 23.19 0.61
C SER A 81 2.57 21.86 1.31
N ASP A 82 1.73 21.91 2.35
CA ASP A 82 1.30 20.73 3.10
C ASP A 82 0.64 19.69 2.16
N PRO A 83 1.32 18.57 1.83
CA PRO A 83 0.87 17.65 0.79
C PRO A 83 -0.42 16.93 1.19
N GLU A 84 -0.62 16.70 2.49
CA GLU A 84 -1.87 16.13 3.02
C GLU A 84 -3.05 17.08 2.79
N PHE A 85 -2.85 18.39 2.99
CA PHE A 85 -3.88 19.39 2.76
C PHE A 85 -4.20 19.55 1.26
N VAL A 86 -3.17 19.59 0.42
CA VAL A 86 -3.35 19.69 -1.05
C VAL A 86 -4.13 18.49 -1.58
N ALA A 87 -3.77 17.27 -1.18
CA ALA A 87 -4.49 16.07 -1.62
C ALA A 87 -5.94 16.03 -1.11
N PHE A 88 -6.19 16.53 0.11
CA PHE A 88 -7.55 16.69 0.62
C PHE A 88 -8.36 17.69 -0.19
N ALA A 89 -7.78 18.85 -0.52
CA ALA A 89 -8.42 19.86 -1.34
C ALA A 89 -8.75 19.31 -2.74
N GLU A 90 -7.80 18.64 -3.41
CA GLU A 90 -8.01 18.01 -4.72
C GLU A 90 -9.14 16.96 -4.72
N PHE A 91 -9.29 16.21 -3.62
CA PHE A 91 -10.40 15.29 -3.43
C PHE A 91 -11.75 16.03 -3.30
N LEU A 92 -11.80 17.12 -2.51
CA LEU A 92 -12.99 17.94 -2.35
C LEU A 92 -13.41 18.68 -3.62
N GLU A 93 -12.45 19.06 -4.47
CA GLU A 93 -12.73 19.67 -5.78
C GLU A 93 -13.59 18.76 -6.66
N GLY A 94 -13.60 17.44 -6.44
CA GLY A 94 -14.51 16.52 -7.12
C GLY A 94 -16.00 16.74 -6.84
N ARG A 95 -16.36 17.66 -5.92
CA ARG A 95 -17.75 18.13 -5.72
C ARG A 95 -18.13 19.30 -6.61
N ARG A 96 -17.18 19.91 -7.33
CA ARG A 96 -17.48 21.01 -8.25
C ARG A 96 -18.35 20.51 -9.41
N PHE A 97 -19.16 21.42 -9.93
CA PHE A 97 -19.99 21.13 -11.10
C PHE A 97 -19.11 20.73 -12.29
N GLY A 98 -19.40 19.57 -12.89
CA GLY A 98 -18.63 19.00 -14.01
C GLY A 98 -17.60 17.93 -13.62
N ASP A 99 -17.23 17.86 -12.33
CA ASP A 99 -16.33 16.83 -11.82
C ASP A 99 -17.06 15.72 -11.06
N ILE A 100 -16.37 14.60 -10.83
CA ILE A 100 -16.88 13.46 -10.05
C ILE A 100 -15.91 13.20 -8.89
N LEU A 101 -16.48 12.92 -7.71
CA LEU A 101 -15.73 12.43 -6.56
C LEU A 101 -15.00 11.11 -6.91
N SER A 102 -13.68 11.18 -6.97
CA SER A 102 -12.82 10.06 -7.36
C SER A 102 -12.27 9.34 -6.14
N ALA A 103 -12.54 8.02 -6.07
CA ALA A 103 -11.93 7.15 -5.06
C ALA A 103 -10.39 7.08 -5.19
N ARG A 104 -9.83 7.32 -6.38
CA ARG A 104 -8.36 7.38 -6.55
C ARG A 104 -7.76 8.61 -5.87
N LYS A 105 -8.45 9.76 -5.95
CA LYS A 105 -8.04 10.99 -5.23
C LYS A 105 -8.15 10.80 -3.73
N TYR A 106 -9.22 10.14 -3.26
CA TYR A 106 -9.35 9.76 -1.85
C TYR A 106 -8.24 8.80 -1.41
N GLN A 107 -7.93 7.77 -2.21
CA GLN A 107 -6.86 6.83 -1.90
C GLN A 107 -5.52 7.55 -1.80
N HIS A 108 -5.22 8.47 -2.72
CA HIS A 108 -4.00 9.27 -2.65
C HIS A 108 -3.91 10.11 -1.36
N PHE A 109 -5.00 10.75 -0.96
CA PHE A 109 -5.09 11.45 0.33
C PHE A 109 -4.90 10.49 1.52
N TYR A 110 -5.56 9.33 1.50
CA TYR A 110 -5.43 8.31 2.53
C TYR A 110 -3.98 7.80 2.66
N ASP A 111 -3.33 7.52 1.52
CA ASP A 111 -1.96 7.05 1.43
C ASP A 111 -1.01 8.08 2.07
N LEU A 112 -1.16 9.37 1.71
CA LEU A 112 -0.37 10.46 2.28
C LEU A 112 -0.53 10.57 3.80
N CYS A 113 -1.75 10.53 4.31
CA CYS A 113 -1.99 10.53 5.76
C CYS A 113 -1.45 9.27 6.43
N SER A 114 -1.27 8.15 5.71
CA SER A 114 -0.75 6.87 6.22
C SER A 114 0.76 6.67 6.04
N ASN A 115 1.45 7.61 5.39
CA ASN A 115 2.89 7.48 5.09
C ASN A 115 3.76 7.28 6.34
N GLN A 116 3.27 7.69 7.51
CA GLN A 116 4.01 7.63 8.77
C GLN A 116 3.64 6.40 9.61
N ASP A 117 2.79 5.52 9.10
CA ASP A 117 2.26 4.38 9.83
C ASP A 117 3.39 3.47 10.32
N ASP A 118 4.41 3.21 9.52
CA ASP A 118 5.53 2.33 9.91
C ASP A 118 6.28 2.86 11.13
N VAL A 119 6.55 4.16 11.15
CA VAL A 119 7.26 4.86 12.23
C VAL A 119 6.40 4.92 13.49
N ILE A 120 5.10 5.21 13.33
CA ILE A 120 4.16 5.28 14.44
C ILE A 120 3.91 3.88 15.03
N VAL A 121 3.77 2.85 14.20
CA VAL A 121 3.66 1.44 14.63
C VAL A 121 4.91 1.05 15.41
N TRP A 122 6.10 1.41 14.91
CA TRP A 122 7.35 1.15 15.62
C TRP A 122 7.39 1.83 17.00
N LEU A 123 6.92 3.08 17.10
CA LEU A 123 6.80 3.78 18.39
C LEU A 123 5.76 3.12 19.31
N CYS A 124 4.59 2.72 18.80
CA CYS A 124 3.60 1.96 19.57
C CYS A 124 4.20 0.67 20.13
N MET A 125 5.00 -0.05 19.33
CA MET A 125 5.74 -1.23 19.78
C MET A 125 6.74 -0.89 20.87
N SER A 126 7.58 0.14 20.69
CA SER A 126 8.55 0.55 21.71
C SER A 126 7.90 0.97 23.04
N ALA A 127 6.72 1.57 22.98
CA ALA A 127 6.00 2.05 24.16
C ALA A 127 5.28 0.92 24.90
N MET A 128 4.65 -0.01 24.17
CA MET A 128 3.72 -0.99 24.75
C MET A 128 4.25 -2.43 24.80
N SER A 129 5.12 -2.83 23.88
CA SER A 129 5.60 -4.22 23.76
C SER A 129 6.76 -4.56 24.70
N VAL A 130 7.53 -3.56 25.16
CA VAL A 130 8.72 -3.78 26.01
C VAL A 130 8.30 -3.73 27.48
N LEU A 131 8.55 -4.77 28.28
CA LEU A 131 8.08 -4.83 29.67
C LEU A 131 8.68 -3.71 30.54
N ASN A 132 10.01 -3.61 30.64
CA ASN A 132 10.67 -2.55 31.40
C ASN A 132 11.75 -1.86 30.54
N PRO A 133 11.42 -0.74 29.86
CA PRO A 133 12.39 0.00 29.07
C PRO A 133 13.37 0.84 29.90
N GLY A 134 13.20 0.94 31.24
CA GLY A 134 13.89 1.89 32.10
C GLY A 134 13.22 3.27 32.13
N ASP A 135 13.87 4.26 32.73
CA ASP A 135 13.36 5.63 32.77
C ASP A 135 13.55 6.35 31.42
N LEU A 136 12.48 6.41 30.62
CA LEU A 136 12.49 7.07 29.31
C LEU A 136 12.53 8.61 29.38
N ARG A 137 12.41 9.20 30.56
CA ARG A 137 12.70 10.64 30.77
C ARG A 137 14.20 10.90 30.87
N SER A 138 14.99 9.89 31.23
CA SER A 138 16.45 10.01 31.27
C SER A 138 17.00 10.39 29.89
N ARG A 139 17.98 11.31 29.86
CA ARG A 139 18.54 11.82 28.60
C ARG A 139 19.18 10.71 27.76
N VAL A 140 19.76 9.70 28.40
CA VAL A 140 20.44 8.58 27.71
C VAL A 140 19.44 7.75 26.92
N LEU A 141 18.43 7.19 27.58
CA LEU A 141 17.42 6.36 26.91
C LEU A 141 16.58 7.17 25.92
N TYR A 142 16.29 8.43 26.24
CA TYR A 142 15.62 9.36 25.35
C TYR A 142 16.41 9.59 24.05
N GLN A 143 17.72 9.81 24.14
CA GLN A 143 18.59 9.99 22.98
C GLN A 143 18.73 8.71 22.15
N HIS A 144 18.79 7.54 22.79
CA HIS A 144 18.77 6.26 22.08
C HIS A 144 17.47 6.07 21.28
N LEU A 145 16.31 6.31 21.92
CA LEU A 145 15.02 6.23 21.26
C LEU A 145 14.93 7.23 20.09
N LYS A 146 15.48 8.45 20.27
CA LYS A 146 15.56 9.48 19.21
C LYS A 146 16.39 9.04 18.01
N ALA A 147 17.57 8.47 18.25
CA ALA A 147 18.47 8.03 17.19
C ALA A 147 17.83 6.89 16.37
N LEU A 148 17.26 5.91 17.07
CA LEU A 148 16.58 4.78 16.43
C LEU A 148 15.33 5.22 15.65
N LEU A 149 14.56 6.17 16.20
CA LEU A 149 13.40 6.73 15.50
C LEU A 149 13.80 7.38 14.17
N LYS A 150 14.86 8.18 14.16
CA LYS A 150 15.38 8.81 12.93
C LYS A 150 15.87 7.76 11.94
N ALA A 151 16.57 6.73 12.41
CA ALA A 151 17.06 5.65 11.55
C ALA A 151 15.92 4.85 10.90
N VAL A 152 14.83 4.60 11.62
CA VAL A 152 13.63 3.96 11.07
C VAL A 152 12.93 4.87 10.07
N ALA A 153 12.77 6.15 10.41
CA ALA A 153 12.13 7.13 9.52
C ALA A 153 12.86 7.32 8.19
N ASN A 154 14.20 7.39 8.23
CA ASN A 154 15.03 7.51 7.04
C ASN A 154 15.22 6.20 6.28
N ARG A 155 14.65 5.08 6.77
CA ARG A 155 14.84 3.72 6.24
C ARG A 155 16.30 3.27 6.22
N GLU A 156 17.13 3.84 7.11
CA GLU A 156 18.51 3.42 7.33
C GLU A 156 18.56 2.09 8.11
N MET A 157 17.55 1.85 8.94
CA MET A 157 17.42 0.63 9.73
C MET A 157 16.04 -0.01 9.55
N HIS A 158 16.03 -1.33 9.46
CA HIS A 158 14.78 -2.09 9.46
C HIS A 158 14.09 -1.98 10.84
N PRO A 159 12.75 -1.83 10.93
CA PRO A 159 12.03 -1.64 12.19
C PRO A 159 12.32 -2.72 13.25
N ARG A 160 12.41 -3.99 12.82
CA ARG A 160 12.80 -5.12 13.68
C ARG A 160 14.17 -4.92 14.32
N THR A 161 15.16 -4.56 13.50
CA THR A 161 16.54 -4.36 13.96
C THR A 161 16.59 -3.19 14.93
N ALA A 162 15.94 -2.07 14.60
CA ALA A 162 15.89 -0.91 15.48
C ALA A 162 15.17 -1.22 16.81
N PHE A 163 14.11 -2.04 16.79
CA PHE A 163 13.44 -2.49 18.00
C PHE A 163 14.34 -3.39 18.86
N TYR A 164 15.08 -4.32 18.25
CA TYR A 164 16.04 -5.15 18.96
C TYR A 164 17.19 -4.33 19.59
N PHE A 165 17.68 -3.29 18.90
CA PHE A 165 18.64 -2.35 19.48
C PHE A 165 18.05 -1.57 20.66
N TYR A 166 16.79 -1.14 20.57
CA TYR A 166 16.09 -0.49 21.68
C TYR A 166 15.92 -1.43 22.88
N GLU A 167 15.59 -2.70 22.66
CA GLU A 167 15.43 -3.69 23.72
C GLU A 167 16.77 -4.03 24.41
N ASN A 168 17.88 -4.03 23.67
CA ASN A 168 19.20 -4.37 24.18
C ASN A 168 20.09 -3.17 24.53
N VAL A 169 19.52 -1.97 24.58
CA VAL A 169 20.25 -0.76 24.98
C VAL A 169 20.79 -0.91 26.41
N VAL A 170 21.98 -0.35 26.66
CA VAL A 170 22.58 -0.30 28.00
C VAL A 170 21.77 0.66 28.86
N ARG A 171 21.05 0.12 29.87
CA ARG A 171 20.18 0.90 30.77
C ARG A 171 20.85 1.29 32.09
N GLY A 172 21.94 0.61 32.44
CA GLY A 172 22.67 0.78 33.70
C GLY A 172 23.23 -0.56 34.21
N PRO A 173 24.20 -0.52 35.14
CA PRO A 173 24.69 -1.72 35.82
C PRO A 173 23.59 -2.35 36.69
N ALA A 174 23.62 -3.68 36.85
CA ALA A 174 22.69 -4.42 37.71
C ALA A 174 21.18 -4.10 37.48
N PHE A 175 20.79 -3.82 36.22
CA PHE A 175 19.44 -3.33 35.89
C PHE A 175 18.29 -4.20 36.43
N ARG A 176 18.46 -5.53 36.48
CA ARG A 176 17.43 -6.44 37.00
C ARG A 176 17.25 -6.32 38.52
N GLU A 177 18.34 -6.13 39.26
CA GLU A 177 18.30 -5.96 40.72
C GLU A 177 17.67 -4.61 41.08
N LEU A 178 18.03 -3.54 40.35
CA LEU A 178 17.37 -2.25 40.49
C LEU A 178 15.89 -2.28 40.09
N ALA A 179 15.52 -3.11 39.11
CA ALA A 179 14.12 -3.26 38.74
C ALA A 179 13.31 -3.98 39.82
N GLN A 180 13.91 -4.93 40.56
CA GLN A 180 13.25 -5.64 41.66
C GLN A 180 12.92 -4.72 42.83
N THR A 181 13.70 -3.66 43.06
CA THR A 181 13.39 -2.67 44.12
C THR A 181 12.25 -1.74 43.75
N GLN A 182 11.95 -1.59 42.45
CA GLN A 182 10.95 -0.64 41.95
C GLN A 182 9.65 -1.33 41.48
N LEU A 183 9.72 -2.56 41.01
CA LEU A 183 8.63 -3.23 40.29
C LEU A 183 8.39 -4.65 40.82
N ASN A 184 7.17 -4.93 41.27
CA ASN A 184 6.78 -6.26 41.78
C ASN A 184 6.70 -7.33 40.67
N HIS A 185 6.32 -6.95 39.45
CA HIS A 185 6.16 -7.87 38.29
C HIS A 185 6.93 -7.40 37.04
N GLY A 186 7.88 -6.48 37.19
CA GLY A 186 8.64 -5.94 36.06
C GLY A 186 7.82 -5.10 35.07
N GLN A 187 6.63 -4.63 35.45
CA GLN A 187 5.77 -3.77 34.62
C GLN A 187 5.70 -2.35 35.20
N PRO A 188 6.43 -1.38 34.62
CA PRO A 188 6.34 0.02 34.98
C PRO A 188 5.14 0.70 34.31
N SER A 189 4.84 1.92 34.76
CA SER A 189 3.86 2.78 34.10
C SER A 189 4.26 3.07 32.65
N ARG A 190 3.28 2.99 31.74
CA ARG A 190 3.46 3.23 30.29
C ARG A 190 3.48 4.71 29.91
N LEU A 191 3.13 5.60 30.84
CA LEU A 191 3.00 7.02 30.58
C LEU A 191 4.31 7.63 30.05
N LEU A 192 5.44 7.29 30.66
CA LEU A 192 6.75 7.82 30.24
C LEU A 192 7.11 7.44 28.80
N GLY A 193 6.75 6.23 28.37
CA GLY A 193 6.97 5.79 26.99
C GLY A 193 6.10 6.52 25.98
N ILE A 194 4.83 6.73 26.30
CA ILE A 194 3.89 7.47 25.44
C ILE A 194 4.31 8.94 25.35
N CYS A 195 4.65 9.58 26.49
CA CYS A 195 5.12 10.96 26.53
C CYS A 195 6.44 11.14 25.76
N ALA A 196 7.42 10.24 25.96
CA ALA A 196 8.69 10.30 25.24
C ALA A 196 8.49 10.12 23.73
N GLY A 197 7.69 9.14 23.31
CA GLY A 197 7.38 8.90 21.91
C GLY A 197 6.68 10.09 21.24
N ALA A 198 5.68 10.67 21.91
CA ALA A 198 4.99 11.86 21.42
C ALA A 198 5.90 13.09 21.33
N HIS A 199 6.76 13.30 22.35
CA HIS A 199 7.73 14.39 22.33
C HIS A 199 8.73 14.22 21.20
N LEU A 200 9.19 12.99 20.92
CA LEU A 200 10.10 12.71 19.81
C LEU A 200 9.45 12.97 18.45
N LEU A 201 8.20 12.58 18.24
CA LEU A 201 7.48 12.89 17.00
C LEU A 201 7.38 14.40 16.76
N LYS A 202 7.17 15.17 17.82
CA LYS A 202 7.18 16.63 17.76
C LYS A 202 8.57 17.20 17.48
N GLU A 203 9.61 16.74 18.18
CA GLU A 203 10.97 17.27 18.06
C GLU A 203 11.63 16.94 16.71
N THR A 204 11.29 15.79 16.13
CA THR A 204 11.85 15.33 14.85
C THR A 204 11.14 15.92 13.63
N ASN A 205 10.06 16.67 13.82
CA ASN A 205 9.21 17.21 12.75
C ASN A 205 8.81 16.13 11.72
N LEU A 206 8.59 14.90 12.21
CA LEU A 206 8.14 13.80 11.36
C LEU A 206 6.79 14.14 10.74
N CYS A 207 5.84 14.59 11.56
CA CYS A 207 4.53 15.07 11.10
C CYS A 207 4.62 16.54 10.65
N SER A 208 3.96 16.86 9.54
CA SER A 208 3.72 18.25 9.10
C SER A 208 2.98 19.06 10.18
N ARG A 209 2.06 18.40 10.89
CA ARG A 209 1.21 19.01 11.91
C ARG A 209 1.57 18.51 13.31
N PRO A 210 1.69 19.41 14.31
CA PRO A 210 2.25 19.06 15.62
C PRO A 210 1.38 18.08 16.42
N MET A 211 0.06 18.09 16.25
CA MET A 211 -0.86 17.23 17.00
C MET A 211 -0.98 15.82 16.42
N GLN A 212 -0.68 15.65 15.12
CA GLN A 212 -0.89 14.41 14.38
C GLN A 212 -0.15 13.22 14.99
N GLY A 213 1.13 13.41 15.36
CA GLY A 213 1.95 12.35 15.92
C GLY A 213 1.43 11.84 17.26
N TYR A 214 1.04 12.75 18.17
CA TYR A 214 0.45 12.36 19.45
C TYR A 214 -0.90 11.66 19.26
N PHE A 215 -1.77 12.22 18.41
CA PHE A 215 -3.08 11.66 18.15
C PHE A 215 -3.01 10.24 17.60
N GLU A 216 -2.19 10.00 16.57
CA GLU A 216 -2.03 8.67 15.97
C GLU A 216 -1.45 7.64 16.93
N LEU A 217 -0.42 8.02 17.70
CA LEU A 217 0.19 7.17 18.72
C LEU A 217 -0.85 6.76 19.77
N TYR A 218 -1.57 7.75 20.32
CA TYR A 218 -2.60 7.52 21.33
C TYR A 218 -3.75 6.65 20.78
N LYS A 219 -4.24 6.99 19.58
CA LYS A 219 -5.39 6.32 18.97
C LYS A 219 -5.10 4.83 18.72
N ARG A 220 -3.93 4.50 18.17
CA ARG A 220 -3.56 3.10 17.89
C ARG A 220 -3.41 2.27 19.17
N ILE A 221 -2.85 2.86 20.23
CA ILE A 221 -2.77 2.21 21.54
C ILE A 221 -4.18 1.97 22.10
N SER A 222 -5.06 2.97 22.01
CA SER A 222 -6.45 2.86 22.47
C SER A 222 -7.28 1.84 21.70
N GLU A 223 -7.02 1.64 20.40
CA GLU A 223 -7.74 0.63 19.61
C GLU A 223 -7.22 -0.78 19.87
N ARG A 224 -5.93 -0.91 20.20
CA ARG A 224 -5.32 -2.20 20.52
C ARG A 224 -5.70 -2.72 21.90
N SER A 225 -6.05 -1.85 22.85
CA SER A 225 -6.41 -2.26 24.21
C SER A 225 -7.65 -3.17 24.29
N GLU A 226 -8.49 -3.18 23.25
CA GLU A 226 -9.68 -4.03 23.18
C GLU A 226 -9.40 -5.47 22.73
N PHE A 227 -8.17 -5.80 22.34
CA PHE A 227 -7.82 -7.15 21.88
C PHE A 227 -7.53 -8.10 23.05
N PHE A 228 -7.75 -9.41 22.83
CA PHE A 228 -7.58 -10.47 23.84
C PHE A 228 -6.16 -10.52 24.45
N THR A 229 -5.12 -10.31 23.63
CA THR A 229 -3.72 -10.19 24.07
C THR A 229 -3.10 -8.91 23.47
N PRO A 230 -3.32 -7.75 24.11
CA PRO A 230 -3.09 -6.46 23.46
C PRO A 230 -1.61 -6.14 23.25
N TRP A 231 -0.74 -6.56 24.18
CA TRP A 231 0.68 -6.18 24.24
C TRP A 231 1.66 -7.31 23.93
N GLY A 232 1.16 -8.54 23.77
CA GLY A 232 1.95 -9.69 23.33
C GLY A 232 1.87 -9.84 21.81
N PHE A 233 3.02 -9.97 21.15
CA PHE A 233 3.10 -10.10 19.70
C PHE A 233 3.85 -11.37 19.30
N PRO A 234 3.36 -12.13 18.31
CA PRO A 234 4.14 -13.21 17.71
C PRO A 234 5.42 -12.62 17.07
N PRO A 235 6.62 -13.12 17.37
CA PRO A 235 7.87 -12.47 16.97
C PRO A 235 8.03 -12.36 15.45
N LEU A 236 7.52 -13.34 14.69
CA LEU A 236 7.53 -13.31 13.23
C LEU A 236 6.63 -12.21 12.64
N TYR A 237 5.49 -11.93 13.28
CA TYR A 237 4.47 -10.99 12.79
C TYR A 237 4.48 -9.63 13.50
N GLN A 238 5.40 -9.41 14.43
CA GLN A 238 5.56 -8.15 15.15
C GLN A 238 6.04 -7.03 14.23
N PHE A 239 6.95 -7.35 13.31
CA PHE A 239 7.50 -6.43 12.32
C PHE A 239 7.48 -7.04 10.93
N GLU A 240 7.76 -6.24 9.91
CA GLU A 240 7.84 -6.71 8.54
C GLU A 240 8.82 -7.88 8.40
N GLU A 241 8.37 -8.92 7.73
CA GLU A 241 9.15 -10.10 7.40
C GLU A 241 8.74 -10.61 6.02
N ARG A 242 9.37 -11.71 5.56
CA ARG A 242 9.05 -12.30 4.24
C ARG A 242 7.58 -12.71 4.14
N LEU A 243 7.01 -13.25 5.21
CA LEU A 243 5.59 -13.55 5.32
C LEU A 243 4.91 -12.46 6.14
N GLN A 244 3.95 -11.78 5.52
CA GLN A 244 3.26 -10.65 6.14
C GLN A 244 1.78 -10.95 6.37
N LEU A 245 1.27 -10.49 7.51
CA LEU A 245 -0.16 -10.45 7.74
C LEU A 245 -0.83 -9.49 6.74
N LEU A 246 -2.07 -9.81 6.38
CA LEU A 246 -2.96 -8.87 5.68
C LEU A 246 -2.99 -7.55 6.45
N ASN A 247 -3.05 -6.42 5.75
CA ASN A 247 -2.97 -5.08 6.39
C ASN A 247 -3.94 -4.93 7.58
N ARG A 248 -5.18 -5.41 7.46
CA ARG A 248 -6.17 -5.39 8.55
C ARG A 248 -5.81 -6.20 9.81
N LEU A 249 -4.87 -7.13 9.71
CA LEU A 249 -4.44 -7.99 10.82
C LEU A 249 -3.11 -7.55 11.42
N ARG A 250 -2.42 -6.59 10.77
CA ARG A 250 -1.15 -6.07 11.30
C ARG A 250 -1.39 -5.31 12.61
N PRO A 251 -0.50 -5.48 13.61
CA PRO A 251 -0.62 -4.79 14.88
C PRO A 251 -0.51 -3.27 14.69
N PHE A 252 -1.31 -2.51 15.45
CA PHE A 252 -1.35 -1.04 15.41
C PHE A 252 -1.61 -0.41 14.04
N ASN A 253 -2.09 -1.19 13.06
CA ASN A 253 -2.36 -0.68 11.72
C ASN A 253 -3.70 0.06 11.68
N ARG A 254 -3.76 1.18 10.95
CA ARG A 254 -4.96 1.99 10.75
C ARG A 254 -6.13 1.18 10.15
N ALA A 255 -5.82 0.16 9.36
CA ALA A 255 -6.82 -0.70 8.72
C ALA A 255 -7.45 -1.77 9.64
N ALA A 256 -7.05 -1.88 10.91
CA ALA A 256 -7.44 -2.99 11.78
C ALA A 256 -8.96 -3.14 12.00
N ARG A 257 -9.70 -2.03 11.93
CA ARG A 257 -11.16 -1.98 12.15
C ARG A 257 -12.01 -1.84 10.89
N GLN A 258 -11.43 -1.89 9.69
CA GLN A 258 -12.24 -1.91 8.48
C GLN A 258 -13.01 -3.24 8.40
N LYS A 259 -14.24 -3.24 8.93
CA LYS A 259 -15.19 -4.34 8.75
C LYS A 259 -15.35 -4.58 7.26
N SER A 260 -15.02 -5.78 6.80
CA SER A 260 -15.42 -6.23 5.47
C SER A 260 -16.92 -6.53 5.48
N GLU A 261 -17.75 -5.48 5.58
CA GLU A 261 -19.18 -5.56 5.33
C GLU A 261 -19.44 -5.64 3.83
N GLN A 262 -18.95 -6.71 3.22
CA GLN A 262 -19.53 -7.25 2.00
C GLN A 262 -19.72 -8.76 2.22
N LYS A 263 -20.58 -9.11 3.16
CA LYS A 263 -21.28 -10.40 3.10
C LYS A 263 -22.10 -10.38 1.81
N LYS A 264 -21.60 -11.09 0.80
CA LYS A 264 -22.23 -11.29 -0.51
C LYS A 264 -23.66 -11.82 -0.30
N LYS A 265 -24.67 -10.96 -0.46
CA LYS A 265 -26.00 -11.43 -0.85
C LYS A 265 -25.88 -11.99 -2.27
N THR A 266 -25.82 -13.31 -2.39
CA THR A 266 -25.90 -14.06 -3.64
C THR A 266 -27.24 -13.79 -4.30
N LYS A 267 -27.31 -12.77 -5.17
CA LYS A 267 -28.39 -12.64 -6.16
C LYS A 267 -27.96 -13.35 -7.44
N LEU A 268 -28.75 -14.33 -7.88
CA LEU A 268 -28.70 -15.17 -9.10
C LEU A 268 -28.56 -14.42 -10.44
N VAL A 269 -28.38 -13.10 -10.43
CA VAL A 269 -28.15 -12.33 -11.66
C VAL A 269 -26.74 -12.59 -12.15
N SER A 270 -26.63 -13.04 -13.41
CA SER A 270 -25.37 -13.44 -14.02
C SER A 270 -24.30 -12.36 -13.85
N ALA A 271 -23.09 -12.78 -13.44
CA ALA A 271 -21.95 -11.91 -13.22
C ALA A 271 -21.59 -11.08 -14.48
N LYS A 272 -21.98 -11.53 -15.68
CA LYS A 272 -21.77 -10.82 -16.94
C LYS A 272 -22.69 -9.60 -17.09
N PHE A 273 -23.93 -9.68 -16.63
CA PHE A 273 -24.88 -8.55 -16.71
C PHE A 273 -24.52 -7.47 -15.68
N LYS A 274 -24.20 -7.85 -14.44
CA LYS A 274 -23.76 -6.88 -13.41
C LYS A 274 -22.45 -6.15 -13.74
N LYS A 275 -21.60 -6.71 -14.61
CA LYS A 275 -20.27 -6.15 -14.92
C LYS A 275 -20.35 -4.80 -15.64
N TYR A 276 -21.36 -4.60 -16.49
CA TYR A 276 -21.49 -3.41 -17.34
C TYR A 276 -22.72 -2.55 -17.02
N TYR A 277 -23.73 -3.14 -16.37
CA TYR A 277 -24.98 -2.48 -16.04
C TYR A 277 -25.01 -2.14 -14.54
N GLY A 278 -24.99 -0.84 -14.26
CA GLY A 278 -24.87 -0.23 -12.93
C GLY A 278 -24.18 1.14 -13.07
N GLY A 279 -24.27 2.00 -12.06
CA GLY A 279 -23.52 3.27 -12.00
C GLY A 279 -22.02 3.02 -11.81
N THR A 280 -21.40 2.34 -12.77
CA THR A 280 -20.02 1.84 -12.70
C THR A 280 -19.07 2.82 -13.37
N ILE A 281 -18.04 3.23 -12.63
CA ILE A 281 -16.92 4.01 -13.17
C ILE A 281 -16.05 3.07 -14.01
N MET A 282 -15.87 3.40 -15.29
CA MET A 282 -15.10 2.58 -16.23
C MET A 282 -13.72 3.20 -16.47
N TRP A 283 -12.68 2.35 -16.53
CA TRP A 283 -11.36 2.79 -16.99
C TRP A 283 -11.29 2.79 -18.52
N LEU A 284 -11.70 1.67 -19.13
CA LEU A 284 -11.87 1.57 -20.58
C LEU A 284 -13.35 1.29 -20.85
N PRO A 285 -14.09 2.22 -21.50
CA PRO A 285 -15.45 1.93 -21.92
C PRO A 285 -15.41 0.81 -22.97
N PRO A 286 -16.28 -0.20 -22.88
CA PRO A 286 -16.28 -1.29 -23.84
C PRO A 286 -16.69 -0.78 -25.22
N LEU A 287 -16.02 -1.29 -26.25
CA LEU A 287 -16.35 -1.00 -27.64
C LEU A 287 -17.43 -1.96 -28.15
N TRP A 288 -18.17 -1.58 -29.21
CA TRP A 288 -19.21 -2.43 -29.81
C TRP A 288 -18.72 -3.81 -30.25
N ARG A 289 -17.44 -3.93 -30.63
CA ARG A 289 -16.81 -5.23 -30.95
C ARG A 289 -16.75 -6.17 -29.74
N GLN A 290 -16.72 -5.63 -28.53
CA GLN A 290 -16.59 -6.37 -27.26
C GLN A 290 -17.92 -6.51 -26.51
N ALA A 291 -18.79 -5.50 -26.56
CA ALA A 291 -20.09 -5.49 -25.88
C ALA A 291 -21.18 -4.92 -26.79
N ARG A 292 -21.87 -5.81 -27.54
CA ARG A 292 -22.84 -5.42 -28.58
C ARG A 292 -24.13 -4.80 -28.06
N THR A 293 -24.62 -5.26 -26.91
CA THR A 293 -25.93 -4.85 -26.35
C THR A 293 -25.81 -3.80 -25.26
N TRP A 294 -24.59 -3.33 -24.96
CA TRP A 294 -24.35 -2.35 -23.91
C TRP A 294 -24.67 -0.95 -24.41
N MET A 295 -25.56 -0.27 -23.69
CA MET A 295 -26.12 1.05 -24.07
C MET A 295 -25.37 2.23 -23.43
N GLY A 296 -24.36 1.97 -22.61
CA GLY A 296 -23.64 2.99 -21.85
C GLY A 296 -23.91 2.96 -20.34
N PRO A 297 -23.07 3.61 -19.52
CA PRO A 297 -23.17 3.56 -18.06
C PRO A 297 -24.27 4.47 -17.50
N PHE A 298 -24.72 5.46 -18.29
CA PHE A 298 -25.72 6.44 -17.89
C PHE A 298 -27.15 6.08 -18.34
N TYR A 299 -27.32 4.99 -19.08
CA TYR A 299 -28.61 4.57 -19.59
C TYR A 299 -29.50 4.03 -18.45
N ARG A 300 -30.65 4.67 -18.23
CA ARG A 300 -31.66 4.21 -17.26
C ARG A 300 -32.79 3.49 -18.00
N PHE A 301 -32.90 2.18 -17.79
CA PHE A 301 -33.98 1.36 -18.39
C PHE A 301 -35.38 1.73 -17.91
N PHE A 302 -35.50 2.17 -16.66
CA PHE A 302 -36.75 2.62 -16.07
C PHE A 302 -36.54 4.04 -15.53
N LYS A 303 -37.29 5.01 -16.07
CA LYS A 303 -37.32 6.38 -15.55
C LYS A 303 -38.48 6.49 -14.56
N SER A 304 -38.19 6.99 -13.36
CA SER A 304 -39.23 7.45 -12.44
C SER A 304 -39.69 8.85 -12.84
N VAL A 305 -40.96 9.16 -12.57
CA VAL A 305 -41.43 10.56 -12.62
C VAL A 305 -40.68 11.33 -11.54
N VAL A 306 -40.00 12.40 -11.94
CA VAL A 306 -39.35 13.35 -11.02
C VAL A 306 -40.17 14.64 -11.15
N PRO A 307 -40.80 15.14 -10.07
CA PRO A 307 -41.49 16.41 -10.10
C PRO A 307 -40.48 17.55 -10.29
N ASP A 308 -40.88 18.55 -11.08
CA ASP A 308 -40.10 19.76 -11.35
C ASP A 308 -39.90 20.64 -10.10
#